data_AF-A0AAN7WUU6-F1
#
_entry.id   AF-A0AAN7WUU6-F1
#
_cell.length_a   1.000
_cell.length_b   1.000
_cell.length_c   1.000
_cell.angle_alpha   90.00
_cell.angle_beta   90.00
_cell.angle_gamma   90.00
#
_symmetry.space_group_name_H-M   'P 1'
#
loop_
_entity.id
_entity.type
_entity.pdbx_description
1 polymer ?
#
loop_
_entity_poly.entity_id
_entity_poly.type
_entity_poly.pdbx_seq_one_letter_code
_entity_poly.pdbx_strand_id
1 'polypeptide(L)'
;MLEWCLPKDMDLEGVEFKAIASGSHRVTTDFIYFRKGSYFGLACFANMAVESTVERGARMKSVGILSPSYTLLYRYMSFLEHQVRLQLQTPGHYSPLEAFYEDKRAILPPSGDGVVSACPANAWGAAINHSMHPEMKITHPAGCMSQFIRFFGEQIMVLWKLALLRRRILIFSPPPVGVVCYRVYCCCCLANISIPGIGVAVPEFRPFFYVNVADISALENELSYVACTTEKIFEEKKDLYDVYVDNQNVKTYRDGLKPLLRLSTCRQGEISQAH
;
A
#
# COMPACT_ATOMS: atom_id res chain seq x y z
N MET A 1 -3.86 15.36 14.87
CA MET A 1 -3.14 15.45 16.15
C MET A 1 -2.99 14.06 16.71
N LEU A 2 -1.76 13.65 16.97
CA LEU A 2 -1.39 12.37 17.57
C LEU A 2 -1.80 12.34 19.04
N GLU A 3 -2.63 11.37 19.44
CA GLU A 3 -3.14 11.25 20.81
C GLU A 3 -2.16 10.49 21.72
N TRP A 4 -1.51 9.44 21.19
CA TRP A 4 -0.62 8.55 21.92
C TRP A 4 0.33 7.81 20.96
N CYS A 5 1.55 7.52 21.40
CA CYS A 5 2.52 6.70 20.65
C CYS A 5 3.54 6.01 21.56
N LEU A 6 4.14 4.93 21.03
CA LEU A 6 5.37 4.33 21.54
C LEU A 6 6.29 3.92 20.37
N PRO A 7 7.62 4.06 20.52
CA PRO A 7 8.29 4.77 21.62
C PRO A 7 8.08 6.30 21.49
N LYS A 8 8.22 7.04 22.59
CA LYS A 8 7.83 8.47 22.66
C LYS A 8 8.75 9.42 21.89
N ASP A 9 9.97 8.98 21.59
CA ASP A 9 11.05 9.71 20.94
C ASP A 9 11.09 9.53 19.41
N MET A 10 10.20 8.71 18.85
CA MET A 10 10.12 8.51 17.40
C MET A 10 9.50 9.72 16.69
N ASP A 11 10.16 10.20 15.63
CA ASP A 11 9.59 11.23 14.76
C ASP A 11 8.37 10.68 14.00
N LEU A 12 7.20 11.15 14.43
CA LEU A 12 5.90 10.82 13.85
C LEU A 12 5.22 12.04 13.21
N GLU A 13 5.96 13.10 12.89
CA GLU A 13 5.38 14.30 12.30
C GLU A 13 4.64 13.95 10.99
N GLY A 14 3.38 14.40 10.89
CA GLY A 14 2.54 14.18 9.72
C GLY A 14 2.03 12.75 9.54
N VAL A 15 2.24 11.85 10.51
CA VAL A 15 1.70 10.48 10.45
C VAL A 15 0.17 10.48 10.37
N GLU A 16 -0.51 11.48 10.96
CA GLU A 16 -1.97 11.58 10.93
C GLU A 16 -2.52 11.71 9.50
N PHE A 17 -1.79 12.37 8.60
CA PHE A 17 -2.20 12.56 7.21
C PHE A 17 -2.10 11.26 6.41
N LYS A 18 -1.33 10.29 6.90
CA LYS A 18 -1.18 8.95 6.32
C LYS A 18 -2.12 7.94 6.96
N ALA A 19 -2.31 8.04 8.27
CA ALA A 19 -3.13 7.12 9.06
C ALA A 19 -4.64 7.38 8.95
N ILE A 20 -5.03 8.57 8.45
CA ILE A 20 -6.42 8.94 8.16
C ILE A 20 -6.46 9.61 6.79
N ALA A 21 -6.97 8.91 5.79
CA ALA A 21 -7.03 9.41 4.42
C ALA A 21 -8.05 10.54 4.25
N SER A 22 -7.80 11.40 3.25
CA SER A 22 -8.81 12.37 2.83
C SER A 22 -10.08 11.64 2.38
N GLY A 23 -11.23 12.05 2.95
CA GLY A 23 -12.54 11.42 2.72
C GLY A 23 -12.91 10.29 3.70
N SER A 24 -12.06 9.92 4.66
CA SER A 24 -12.35 8.82 5.60
C SER A 24 -13.61 9.04 6.46
N HIS A 25 -14.07 10.29 6.63
CA HIS A 25 -15.34 10.60 7.29
C HIS A 25 -16.58 9.99 6.61
N ARG A 26 -16.46 9.57 5.34
CA ARG A 26 -17.55 8.96 4.55
C ARG A 26 -17.69 7.46 4.77
N VAL A 27 -16.73 6.84 5.47
CA VAL A 27 -16.72 5.40 5.76
C VAL A 27 -16.75 5.17 7.26
N THR A 28 -17.29 4.03 7.67
CA THR A 28 -17.35 3.62 9.09
C THR A 28 -16.06 3.00 9.56
N THR A 29 -15.38 2.24 8.69
CA THR A 29 -14.10 1.60 8.98
C THR A 29 -13.24 1.56 7.73
N ASP A 30 -11.93 1.62 7.90
CA ASP A 30 -10.95 1.43 6.83
C ASP A 30 -9.63 0.90 7.42
N PHE A 31 -8.73 0.44 6.57
CA PHE A 31 -7.34 0.18 6.94
C PHE A 31 -6.42 0.79 5.88
N ILE A 32 -5.25 1.25 6.26
CA ILE A 32 -4.35 1.96 5.36
C ILE A 32 -2.94 1.45 5.56
N TYR A 33 -2.29 1.06 4.46
CA TYR A 33 -0.86 0.87 4.42
C TYR A 33 -0.19 2.15 3.91
N PHE A 34 0.95 2.53 4.48
CA PHE A 34 1.69 3.73 4.09
C PHE A 34 3.19 3.58 4.37
N ARG A 35 4.01 4.53 3.92
CA ARG A 35 5.41 4.68 4.31
C ARG A 35 5.63 5.89 5.20
N LYS A 36 6.55 5.78 6.17
CA LYS A 36 7.08 6.89 6.98
C LYS A 36 8.58 6.64 7.15
N GLY A 37 9.39 7.46 6.48
CA GLY A 37 10.83 7.25 6.41
C GLY A 37 11.18 5.87 5.87
N SER A 38 12.00 5.12 6.61
CA SER A 38 12.42 3.74 6.30
C SER A 38 11.40 2.67 6.75
N TYR A 39 10.27 3.07 7.34
CA TYR A 39 9.27 2.16 7.89
C TYR A 39 8.01 2.09 7.02
N PHE A 40 7.35 0.94 7.13
CA PHE A 40 6.02 0.69 6.60
C PHE A 40 5.01 0.73 7.74
N GLY A 41 3.89 1.41 7.51
CA GLY A 41 2.79 1.52 8.45
C GLY A 41 1.57 0.71 8.04
N LEU A 42 0.87 0.18 9.04
CA LEU A 42 -0.51 -0.27 8.93
C LEU A 42 -1.32 0.48 9.98
N ALA A 43 -2.36 1.19 9.56
CA ALA A 43 -3.30 1.86 10.44
C ALA A 43 -4.72 1.37 10.17
N CYS A 44 -5.49 1.13 11.23
CA CYS A 44 -6.92 0.83 11.17
C CYS A 44 -7.70 2.03 11.67
N PHE A 45 -8.67 2.45 10.87
CA PHE A 45 -9.53 3.59 11.10
C PHE A 45 -10.94 3.13 11.46
N ALA A 46 -11.59 3.85 12.37
CA ALA A 46 -13.01 3.73 12.62
C ALA A 46 -13.65 5.08 12.90
N ASN A 47 -14.92 5.18 12.51
CA ASN A 47 -15.79 6.34 12.66
C ASN A 47 -17.10 5.88 13.30
N MET A 48 -17.55 6.60 14.33
CA MET A 48 -18.85 6.41 14.96
C MET A 48 -19.61 7.74 15.04
N ALA A 49 -20.92 7.70 14.81
CA ALA A 49 -21.77 8.84 15.11
C ALA A 49 -21.85 9.03 16.63
N VAL A 50 -21.84 10.29 17.08
CA VAL A 50 -21.95 10.64 18.50
C VAL A 50 -22.95 11.77 18.65
N GLU A 51 -23.85 11.66 19.63
CA GLU A 51 -24.80 12.72 20.00
C GLU A 51 -24.10 13.79 20.84
N SER A 52 -23.09 14.45 20.25
CA SER A 52 -22.32 15.51 20.90
C SER A 52 -22.14 16.68 19.96
N THR A 53 -22.60 17.86 20.38
CA THR A 53 -22.40 19.12 19.67
C THR A 53 -20.92 19.52 19.63
N VAL A 54 -20.16 19.15 20.66
CA VAL A 54 -18.71 19.42 20.76
C VAL A 54 -17.93 18.57 19.74
N GLU A 55 -18.32 17.32 19.55
CA GLU A 55 -17.67 16.40 18.60
C GLU A 55 -18.26 16.50 17.18
N ARG A 56 -19.09 17.52 16.91
CA ARG A 56 -19.71 17.76 15.60
C ARG A 56 -20.45 16.54 15.03
N GLY A 57 -21.03 15.70 15.89
CA GLY A 57 -21.81 14.54 15.47
C GLY A 57 -21.03 13.27 15.11
N ALA A 58 -19.69 13.29 15.12
CA ALA A 58 -18.90 12.11 14.74
C ALA A 58 -17.55 12.04 15.46
N ARG A 59 -17.20 10.85 15.93
CA ARG A 59 -15.91 10.54 16.54
C ARG A 59 -15.14 9.59 15.65
N MET A 60 -13.94 10.00 15.27
CA MET A 60 -13.06 9.28 14.37
C MET A 60 -11.73 9.01 15.05
N LYS A 61 -11.24 7.77 14.98
CA LYS A 61 -9.92 7.40 15.48
C LYS A 61 -9.21 6.47 14.51
N SER A 62 -7.89 6.47 14.62
CA SER A 62 -7.02 5.56 13.89
C SER A 62 -5.94 5.03 14.83
N VAL A 63 -5.68 3.72 14.77
CA VAL A 63 -4.66 3.04 15.55
C VAL A 63 -3.77 2.28 14.57
N GLY A 64 -2.45 2.46 14.67
CA GLY A 64 -1.52 1.87 13.73
C GLY A 64 -0.18 1.49 14.33
N ILE A 65 0.58 0.75 13.53
CA ILE A 65 1.93 0.27 13.85
C ILE A 65 2.89 0.61 12.72
N LEU A 66 4.16 0.77 13.05
CA LEU A 66 5.26 0.90 12.10
C LEU A 66 6.18 -0.32 12.20
N SER A 67 6.69 -0.77 11.06
CA SER A 67 7.59 -1.92 10.96
C SER A 67 8.59 -1.72 9.82
N PRO A 68 9.84 -2.21 9.94
CA PRO A 68 10.79 -2.24 8.82
C PRO A 68 10.33 -3.09 7.63
N SER A 69 9.40 -4.02 7.86
CA SER A 69 8.83 -4.89 6.83
C SER A 69 7.31 -4.76 6.76
N TYR A 70 6.80 -4.67 5.53
CA TYR A 70 5.36 -4.62 5.24
C TYR A 70 4.70 -6.00 5.15
N THR A 71 5.49 -7.08 5.00
CA THR A 71 4.96 -8.42 4.68
C THR A 71 4.18 -9.06 5.82
N LEU A 72 4.45 -8.68 7.08
CA LEU A 72 3.82 -9.27 8.26
C LEU A 72 2.78 -8.37 8.93
N LEU A 73 2.62 -7.13 8.45
CA LEU A 73 1.70 -6.15 9.06
C LEU A 73 0.26 -6.67 9.12
N TYR A 74 -0.19 -7.38 8.08
CA TYR A 74 -1.55 -7.94 7.99
C TYR A 74 -1.92 -8.82 9.18
N ARG A 75 -0.94 -9.48 9.84
CA ARG A 75 -1.17 -10.35 11.00
C ARG A 75 -1.72 -9.58 12.20
N TYR A 76 -1.47 -8.28 12.26
CA TYR A 76 -1.88 -7.42 13.36
C TYR A 76 -3.15 -6.64 13.06
N MET A 77 -3.71 -6.74 11.84
CA MET A 77 -4.88 -5.97 11.42
C MET A 77 -6.07 -6.18 12.36
N SER A 78 -6.41 -7.42 12.69
CA SER A 78 -7.55 -7.72 13.58
C SER A 78 -7.36 -7.15 14.99
N PHE A 79 -6.13 -7.13 15.50
CA PHE A 79 -5.82 -6.49 16.78
C PHE A 79 -6.04 -4.98 16.69
N LEU A 80 -5.51 -4.32 15.65
CA LEU A 80 -5.65 -2.87 15.46
C LEU A 80 -7.11 -2.44 15.25
N GLU A 81 -7.88 -3.21 14.48
CA GLU A 81 -9.32 -2.99 14.29
C GLU A 81 -10.12 -3.13 15.60
N HIS A 82 -9.68 -4.01 16.50
CA HIS A 82 -10.28 -4.11 17.83
C HIS A 82 -9.90 -2.91 18.70
N GLN A 83 -8.61 -2.56 18.72
CA GLN A 83 -8.10 -1.44 19.51
C GLN A 83 -8.73 -0.09 19.11
N VAL A 84 -8.88 0.19 17.80
CA VAL A 84 -9.51 1.45 17.37
C VAL A 84 -10.97 1.55 17.82
N ARG A 85 -11.72 0.44 17.81
CA ARG A 85 -13.10 0.40 18.32
C ARG A 85 -13.16 0.64 19.83
N LEU A 86 -12.25 0.04 20.60
CA LEU A 86 -12.14 0.31 22.03
C LEU A 86 -11.79 1.78 22.30
N GLN A 87 -10.86 2.36 21.56
CA GLN A 87 -10.49 3.78 21.75
C GLN A 87 -11.62 4.75 21.39
N LEU A 88 -12.53 4.35 20.50
CA LEU A 88 -13.74 5.11 20.20
C LEU A 88 -14.74 5.09 21.35
N GLN A 89 -14.96 3.92 21.96
CA GLN A 89 -15.92 3.73 23.05
C GLN A 89 -15.39 4.24 24.39
N THR A 90 -14.14 3.92 24.71
CA THR A 90 -13.50 4.18 26.01
C THR A 90 -12.09 4.77 25.80
N PRO A 91 -11.98 6.05 25.39
CA PRO A 91 -10.70 6.72 25.16
C PRO A 91 -9.73 6.63 26.35
N GLY A 92 -8.43 6.70 26.08
CA GLY A 92 -7.39 6.83 27.09
C GLY A 92 -6.85 5.52 27.67
N HIS A 93 -7.40 4.37 27.27
CA HIS A 93 -6.96 3.06 27.76
C HIS A 93 -5.93 2.43 26.82
N TYR A 94 -4.64 2.74 26.99
CA TYR A 94 -3.57 2.29 26.09
C TYR A 94 -2.83 1.02 26.54
N SER A 95 -3.16 0.45 27.71
CA SER A 95 -2.43 -0.70 28.25
C SER A 95 -2.33 -1.92 27.31
N PRO A 96 -3.34 -2.26 26.46
CA PRO A 96 -3.18 -3.34 25.50
C PRO A 96 -2.18 -3.01 24.38
N LEU A 97 -2.10 -1.73 23.99
CA LEU A 97 -1.15 -1.25 22.98
C LEU A 97 0.28 -1.20 23.54
N GLU A 98 0.44 -0.83 24.81
CA GLU A 98 1.71 -0.91 25.54
C GLU A 98 2.21 -2.36 25.62
N ALA A 99 1.36 -3.28 26.07
CA ALA A 99 1.70 -4.70 26.14
C ALA A 99 2.05 -5.28 24.75
N PHE A 100 1.31 -4.89 23.71
CA PHE A 100 1.62 -5.28 22.34
C PHE A 100 3.00 -4.77 21.89
N TYR A 101 3.31 -3.51 22.19
CA TYR A 101 4.61 -2.92 21.86
C TYR A 101 5.75 -3.66 22.57
N GLU A 102 5.63 -3.92 23.88
CA GLU A 102 6.67 -4.63 24.65
C GLU A 102 6.90 -6.06 24.14
N ASP A 103 5.84 -6.77 23.74
CA ASP A 103 5.92 -8.14 23.20
C ASP A 103 6.51 -8.20 21.78
N LYS A 104 6.22 -7.18 20.94
CA LYS A 104 6.55 -7.21 19.50
C LYS A 104 7.64 -6.26 19.06
N ARG A 105 8.15 -5.37 19.92
CA ARG A 105 9.23 -4.45 19.56
C ARG A 105 10.45 -5.25 19.08
N ALA A 106 10.97 -4.85 17.93
CA ALA A 106 12.21 -5.42 17.43
C ALA A 106 13.39 -4.87 18.23
N ILE A 107 14.35 -5.73 18.57
CA ILE A 107 15.70 -5.28 18.96
C ILE A 107 16.40 -4.90 17.65
N LEU A 108 16.34 -3.62 17.27
CA LEU A 108 17.08 -3.10 16.13
C LEU A 108 18.58 -3.03 16.49
N PRO A 109 19.52 -3.44 15.62
CA PRO A 109 20.94 -3.32 15.91
C PRO A 109 21.34 -1.84 16.09
N PRO A 110 22.27 -1.53 17.01
CA PRO A 110 22.52 -0.18 17.53
C PRO A 110 23.19 0.82 16.55
N SER A 111 23.33 0.49 15.27
CA SER A 111 24.04 1.34 14.30
C SER A 111 23.04 2.02 13.35
N GLY A 112 22.53 3.17 13.77
CA GLY A 112 21.55 4.00 13.06
C GLY A 112 22.08 4.80 11.88
N ASP A 113 22.86 4.20 10.98
CA ASP A 113 23.34 4.88 9.75
C ASP A 113 23.34 4.00 8.49
N GLY A 114 22.71 2.83 8.56
CA GLY A 114 22.38 2.05 7.37
C GLY A 114 21.00 2.44 6.88
N VAL A 115 20.91 3.04 5.68
CA VAL A 115 19.74 2.80 4.83
C VAL A 115 19.47 1.30 4.93
N VAL A 116 18.25 0.87 5.28
CA VAL A 116 17.85 -0.54 5.19
C VAL A 116 17.69 -0.89 3.69
N SER A 117 18.78 -0.69 2.96
CA SER A 117 19.08 -1.24 1.67
C SER A 117 19.66 -2.61 1.98
N ALA A 118 18.97 -3.64 1.51
CA ALA A 118 19.16 -5.04 1.86
C ALA A 118 18.60 -5.42 3.24
N CYS A 119 17.50 -6.18 3.21
CA CYS A 119 17.35 -7.32 4.10
C CYS A 119 18.68 -8.10 4.02
N PRO A 120 19.30 -8.56 5.12
CA PRO A 120 20.53 -9.34 5.04
C PRO A 120 20.29 -10.53 4.10
N ALA A 121 20.91 -10.45 2.91
CA ALA A 121 20.62 -11.35 1.79
C ALA A 121 20.86 -12.83 2.13
N ASN A 122 21.58 -13.11 3.22
CA ASN A 122 22.05 -14.45 3.56
C ASN A 122 21.51 -15.01 4.88
N ALA A 123 20.65 -14.31 5.61
CA ALA A 123 20.00 -14.88 6.81
C ALA A 123 18.53 -15.26 6.59
N TRP A 124 17.85 -14.60 5.63
CA TRP A 124 16.42 -14.79 5.39
C TRP A 124 16.09 -15.48 4.07
N GLY A 125 17.07 -15.82 3.23
CA GLY A 125 16.83 -16.59 2.00
C GLY A 125 16.07 -17.91 2.24
N ALA A 126 16.28 -18.53 3.40
CA ALA A 126 15.53 -19.70 3.84
C ALA A 126 14.11 -19.36 4.35
N ALA A 127 13.90 -18.16 4.91
CA ALA A 127 12.61 -17.74 5.46
C ALA A 127 11.61 -17.27 4.38
N ILE A 128 12.08 -16.70 3.26
CA ILE A 128 11.19 -16.27 2.15
C ILE A 128 10.54 -17.49 1.47
N ASN A 129 11.26 -18.61 1.39
CA ASN A 129 10.73 -19.88 0.88
C ASN A 129 9.80 -20.59 1.86
N HIS A 130 9.85 -20.27 3.16
CA HIS A 130 9.01 -20.91 4.19
C HIS A 130 7.68 -20.18 4.46
N SER A 131 7.47 -19.00 3.91
CA SER A 131 6.21 -18.24 4.05
C SER A 131 5.17 -18.49 2.94
N MET A 132 5.34 -19.54 2.13
CA MET A 132 4.26 -20.09 1.31
C MET A 132 3.36 -20.95 2.20
N HIS A 133 2.43 -20.32 2.92
CA HIS A 133 1.36 -21.07 3.58
C HIS A 133 0.44 -21.67 2.50
N PRO A 134 0.13 -22.99 2.56
CA PRO A 134 -0.72 -23.68 1.58
C PRO A 134 -2.17 -23.15 1.47
N GLU A 135 -2.61 -22.33 2.44
CA GLU A 135 -3.95 -21.74 2.45
C GLU A 135 -3.86 -20.23 2.65
N MET A 136 -3.82 -19.49 1.54
CA MET A 136 -3.88 -18.04 1.54
C MET A 136 -5.33 -17.58 1.79
N LYS A 137 -5.69 -17.36 3.06
CA LYS A 137 -6.95 -16.69 3.40
C LYS A 137 -6.94 -15.24 2.86
N ILE A 138 -8.13 -14.74 2.50
CA ILE A 138 -8.39 -13.39 1.90
C ILE A 138 -7.86 -12.22 2.75
N THR A 139 -7.40 -12.47 3.97
CA THR A 139 -6.79 -11.48 4.86
C THR A 139 -5.35 -11.10 4.50
N HIS A 140 -4.71 -11.81 3.55
CA HIS A 140 -3.38 -11.48 3.05
C HIS A 140 -3.47 -10.66 1.75
N PRO A 141 -2.67 -9.58 1.57
CA PRO A 141 -2.62 -8.83 0.31
C PRO A 141 -2.42 -9.70 -0.94
N ALA A 142 -1.61 -10.77 -0.85
CA ALA A 142 -1.44 -11.70 -1.98
C ALA A 142 -2.66 -12.61 -2.24
N GLY A 143 -3.53 -12.83 -1.24
CA GLY A 143 -4.82 -13.50 -1.43
C GLY A 143 -5.78 -12.71 -2.33
N CYS A 144 -5.54 -11.39 -2.46
CA CYS A 144 -6.30 -10.49 -3.33
C CYS A 144 -5.84 -10.52 -4.79
N MET A 145 -4.79 -11.26 -5.17
CA MET A 145 -4.29 -11.27 -6.54
C MET A 145 -5.36 -11.72 -7.55
N SER A 146 -6.14 -12.74 -7.21
CA SER A 146 -7.23 -13.22 -8.07
C SER A 146 -8.31 -12.16 -8.29
N GLN A 147 -8.66 -11.41 -7.24
CA GLN A 147 -9.60 -10.29 -7.30
C GLN A 147 -9.02 -9.11 -8.09
N PHE A 148 -7.73 -8.84 -7.95
CA PHE A 148 -7.01 -7.80 -8.69
C PHE A 148 -6.99 -8.09 -10.19
N ILE A 149 -6.64 -9.31 -10.60
CA ILE A 149 -6.66 -9.75 -11.99
C ILE A 149 -8.09 -9.66 -12.56
N ARG A 150 -9.10 -10.16 -11.82
CA ARG A 150 -10.51 -10.07 -12.25
C ARG A 150 -10.99 -8.64 -12.37
N PHE A 151 -10.56 -7.76 -11.45
CA PHE A 151 -10.97 -6.36 -11.44
C PHE A 151 -10.41 -5.60 -12.66
N PHE A 152 -9.15 -5.82 -13.05
CA PHE A 152 -8.58 -5.17 -14.24
C PHE A 152 -8.89 -5.89 -15.56
N GLY A 153 -9.27 -7.17 -15.50
CA GLY A 153 -9.52 -7.97 -16.70
C GLY A 153 -8.30 -7.96 -17.64
N GLU A 154 -8.52 -7.69 -18.91
CA GLU A 154 -7.46 -7.56 -19.92
C GLU A 154 -6.47 -6.42 -19.65
N GLN A 155 -6.90 -5.33 -18.98
CA GLN A 155 -6.03 -4.19 -18.64
C GLN A 155 -4.92 -4.59 -17.66
N ILE A 156 -5.01 -5.76 -17.03
CA ILE A 156 -3.92 -6.31 -16.21
C ILE A 156 -2.63 -6.46 -17.02
N MET A 157 -2.73 -6.78 -18.31
CA MET A 157 -1.57 -6.94 -19.19
C MET A 157 -0.89 -5.60 -19.48
N VAL A 158 -1.66 -4.52 -19.54
CA VAL A 158 -1.13 -3.16 -19.67
C VAL A 158 -0.41 -2.75 -18.38
N LEU A 159 -1.05 -2.94 -17.23
CA LEU A 159 -0.42 -2.67 -15.92
C LEU A 159 0.85 -3.49 -15.72
N TRP A 160 0.84 -4.76 -16.10
CA TRP A 160 2.00 -5.63 -15.99
C TRP A 160 3.19 -5.12 -16.80
N LYS A 161 2.99 -4.77 -18.08
CA LYS A 161 4.04 -4.18 -18.92
C LYS A 161 4.63 -2.92 -18.29
N LEU A 162 3.78 -2.04 -17.77
CA LEU A 162 4.20 -0.78 -17.15
C LEU A 162 4.93 -1.00 -15.83
N ALA A 163 4.51 -1.99 -15.03
CA ALA A 163 5.19 -2.37 -13.79
C ALA A 163 6.56 -3.00 -14.05
N LEU A 164 6.68 -3.86 -15.08
CA LEU A 164 7.96 -4.42 -15.52
C LEU A 164 8.95 -3.35 -15.98
N LEU A 165 8.43 -2.30 -16.65
CA LEU A 165 9.21 -1.14 -17.06
C LEU A 165 9.54 -0.17 -15.91
N ARG A 166 9.20 -0.51 -14.65
CA ARG A 166 9.48 0.30 -13.46
C ARG A 166 8.94 1.74 -13.61
N ARG A 167 7.72 1.87 -14.15
CA ARG A 167 7.06 3.17 -14.28
C ARG A 167 6.49 3.65 -12.95
N ARG A 168 6.40 4.97 -12.80
CA ARG A 168 5.70 5.61 -11.68
C ARG A 168 4.19 5.48 -11.88
N ILE A 169 3.58 4.51 -11.21
CA ILE A 169 2.16 4.17 -11.33
C ILE A 169 1.43 4.73 -10.09
N LEU A 170 0.48 5.63 -10.32
CA LEU A 170 -0.36 6.21 -9.29
C LEU A 170 -1.81 5.75 -9.48
N ILE A 171 -2.38 5.11 -8.46
CA ILE A 171 -3.76 4.62 -8.46
C ILE A 171 -4.64 5.57 -7.65
N PHE A 172 -5.62 6.18 -8.29
CA PHE A 172 -6.63 6.97 -7.62
C PHE A 172 -7.84 6.11 -7.23
N SER A 173 -8.32 6.32 -6.02
CA SER A 173 -9.60 5.79 -5.56
C SER A 173 -10.07 6.56 -4.33
N PRO A 174 -11.37 6.92 -4.23
CA PRO A 174 -11.92 7.40 -2.96
C PRO A 174 -11.84 6.30 -1.87
N PRO A 175 -11.93 6.66 -0.57
CA PRO A 175 -12.03 5.67 0.51
C PRO A 175 -13.19 4.70 0.30
N PRO A 176 -13.06 3.41 0.69
CA PRO A 176 -11.99 2.84 1.52
C PRO A 176 -10.67 2.57 0.77
N VAL A 177 -9.56 2.95 1.40
CA VAL A 177 -8.20 2.92 0.82
C VAL A 177 -7.55 1.56 0.96
N GLY A 178 -7.89 0.78 1.99
CA GLY A 178 -7.19 -0.48 2.29
C GLY A 178 -7.20 -1.49 1.14
N VAL A 179 -8.34 -1.61 0.47
CA VAL A 179 -8.48 -2.45 -0.73
C VAL A 179 -7.54 -1.99 -1.85
N VAL A 180 -7.32 -0.68 -1.96
CA VAL A 180 -6.45 -0.07 -2.98
C VAL A 180 -4.98 -0.28 -2.61
N CYS A 181 -4.62 -0.22 -1.33
CA CYS A 181 -3.28 -0.61 -0.86
C CYS A 181 -2.96 -2.06 -1.23
N TYR A 182 -3.94 -2.97 -1.18
CA TYR A 182 -3.75 -4.34 -1.69
C TYR A 182 -3.54 -4.39 -3.21
N ARG A 183 -4.24 -3.54 -3.98
CA ARG A 183 -3.99 -3.43 -5.44
C ARG A 183 -2.56 -2.94 -5.74
N VAL A 184 -2.06 -1.99 -4.96
CA VAL A 184 -0.67 -1.51 -5.06
C VAL A 184 0.32 -2.65 -4.80
N TYR A 185 0.09 -3.42 -3.73
CA TYR A 185 0.88 -4.61 -3.42
C TYR A 185 0.84 -5.63 -4.57
N CYS A 186 -0.35 -5.99 -5.07
CA CYS A 186 -0.48 -6.94 -6.18
C CYS A 186 0.22 -6.45 -7.45
N CYS A 187 0.11 -5.16 -7.77
CA CYS A 187 0.79 -4.57 -8.92
C CYS A 187 2.31 -4.69 -8.81
N CYS A 188 2.87 -4.48 -7.62
CA CYS A 188 4.29 -4.70 -7.35
C CYS A 188 4.68 -6.18 -7.56
N CYS A 189 3.87 -7.12 -7.07
CA CYS A 189 4.10 -8.56 -7.25
C CYS A 189 4.16 -8.97 -8.73
N LEU A 190 3.40 -8.33 -9.63
CA LEU A 190 3.45 -8.63 -11.06
C LEU A 190 4.85 -8.40 -11.68
N ALA A 191 5.63 -7.47 -11.11
CA ALA A 191 6.96 -7.12 -11.60
C ALA A 191 8.10 -7.81 -10.83
N ASN A 192 7.80 -8.45 -9.69
CA ASN A 192 8.77 -9.21 -8.90
C ASN A 192 8.93 -10.62 -9.47
N ILE A 193 9.53 -10.71 -10.66
CA ILE A 193 9.80 -11.97 -11.36
C ILE A 193 11.23 -12.41 -11.07
N SER A 194 11.38 -13.64 -10.58
CA SER A 194 12.69 -14.31 -10.54
C SER A 194 12.96 -14.91 -11.92
N ILE A 195 13.94 -14.40 -12.67
CA ILE A 195 14.34 -14.99 -13.95
C ILE A 195 15.43 -16.04 -13.67
N PRO A 196 15.15 -17.34 -13.86
CA PRO A 196 16.17 -18.37 -13.68
C PRO A 196 17.35 -18.13 -14.63
N GLY A 197 18.58 -18.16 -14.11
CA GLY A 197 19.82 -18.03 -14.91
C GLY A 197 20.35 -16.60 -15.10
N ILE A 198 19.58 -15.56 -14.76
CA ILE A 198 20.06 -14.17 -14.72
C ILE A 198 20.39 -13.86 -13.26
N GLY A 199 21.65 -14.11 -12.86
CA GLY A 199 22.14 -14.03 -11.48
C GLY A 199 22.18 -12.64 -10.84
N VAL A 200 21.41 -11.67 -11.35
CA VAL A 200 21.26 -10.35 -10.73
C VAL A 200 19.91 -10.33 -10.04
N ALA A 201 19.91 -10.32 -8.71
CA ALA A 201 18.71 -10.07 -7.93
C ALA A 201 18.19 -8.68 -8.29
N VAL A 202 17.24 -8.60 -9.22
CA VAL A 202 16.55 -7.35 -9.54
C VAL A 202 15.96 -6.83 -8.22
N PRO A 203 16.27 -5.59 -7.80
CA PRO A 203 15.76 -5.06 -6.55
C PRO A 203 14.23 -5.18 -6.50
N GLU A 204 13.72 -5.70 -5.39
CA GLU A 204 12.28 -5.85 -5.15
C GLU A 204 11.55 -4.55 -5.48
N PHE A 205 10.50 -4.63 -6.29
CA PHE A 205 9.63 -3.48 -6.51
C PHE A 205 8.75 -3.29 -5.27
N ARG A 206 9.22 -2.50 -4.31
CA ARG A 206 8.52 -2.30 -3.03
C ARG A 206 7.34 -1.33 -3.20
N PRO A 207 6.16 -1.62 -2.63
CA PRO A 207 5.00 -0.75 -2.69
C PRO A 207 5.23 0.55 -1.92
N PHE A 208 4.82 1.69 -2.48
CA PHE A 208 4.74 2.97 -1.74
C PHE A 208 3.47 3.09 -0.91
N PHE A 209 2.45 2.30 -1.27
CA PHE A 209 1.12 2.33 -0.68
C PHE A 209 0.48 3.72 -0.72
N TYR A 210 -0.22 4.14 0.34
CA TYR A 210 -0.96 5.39 0.36
C TYR A 210 -0.05 6.61 0.42
N VAL A 211 -0.31 7.55 -0.48
CA VAL A 211 0.35 8.85 -0.58
C VAL A 211 -0.66 9.99 -0.70
N ASN A 212 -0.29 11.16 -0.22
CA ASN A 212 -1.11 12.38 -0.24
C ASN A 212 -0.27 13.60 -0.65
N VAL A 213 -0.85 14.80 -0.64
CA VAL A 213 -0.15 16.04 -1.00
C VAL A 213 1.12 16.31 -0.19
N ALA A 214 1.23 15.81 1.05
CA ALA A 214 2.44 15.95 1.85
C ALA A 214 3.61 15.11 1.32
N ASP A 215 3.34 14.13 0.45
CA ASP A 215 4.35 13.26 -0.16
C ASP A 215 4.85 13.74 -1.52
N ILE A 216 4.37 14.88 -2.03
CA ILE A 216 4.71 15.37 -3.38
C ILE A 216 6.23 15.47 -3.55
N SER A 217 6.93 16.11 -2.62
CA SER A 217 8.39 16.27 -2.69
C SER A 217 9.14 14.93 -2.65
N ALA A 218 8.60 13.91 -1.97
CA ALA A 218 9.19 12.59 -2.00
C ALA A 218 8.97 11.93 -3.38
N LEU A 219 7.75 12.00 -3.92
CA LEU A 219 7.38 11.39 -5.20
C LEU A 219 8.16 11.97 -6.39
N GLU A 220 8.50 13.26 -6.36
CA GLU A 220 9.30 13.92 -7.40
C GLU A 220 10.70 13.32 -7.54
N ASN A 221 11.28 12.85 -6.44
CA ASN A 221 12.63 12.30 -6.39
C ASN A 221 12.68 10.78 -6.68
N GLU A 222 11.53 10.12 -6.76
CA GLU A 222 11.44 8.68 -6.95
C GLU A 222 11.45 8.30 -8.43
N LEU A 223 12.40 7.46 -8.82
CA LEU A 223 12.53 7.00 -10.21
C LEU A 223 11.43 6.00 -10.60
N SER A 224 10.90 5.26 -9.64
CA SER A 224 9.92 4.18 -9.86
C SER A 224 9.14 3.91 -8.59
N TYR A 225 7.80 3.92 -8.68
CA TYR A 225 6.94 3.57 -7.57
C TYR A 225 5.60 3.01 -8.05
N VAL A 226 4.92 2.26 -7.16
CA VAL A 226 3.48 2.04 -7.25
C VAL A 226 2.86 2.56 -5.96
N ALA A 227 1.93 3.50 -6.07
CA ALA A 227 1.28 4.15 -4.95
C ALA A 227 -0.21 4.33 -5.21
N CYS A 228 -0.98 4.62 -4.16
CA CYS A 228 -2.38 5.00 -4.28
C CYS A 228 -2.69 6.31 -3.54
N THR A 229 -3.70 7.02 -3.99
CA THR A 229 -4.15 8.27 -3.36
C THR A 229 -5.67 8.41 -3.42
N THR A 230 -6.22 9.17 -2.48
CA THR A 230 -7.63 9.58 -2.47
C THR A 230 -7.82 11.00 -3.00
N GLU A 231 -6.73 11.69 -3.33
CA GLU A 231 -6.76 13.12 -3.64
C GLU A 231 -6.76 13.35 -5.15
N LYS A 232 -7.87 13.87 -5.66
CA LYS A 232 -8.06 14.04 -7.11
C LYS A 232 -7.13 15.09 -7.73
N ILE A 233 -6.52 15.96 -6.91
CA ILE A 233 -5.52 16.95 -7.35
C ILE A 233 -4.33 16.30 -8.07
N PHE A 234 -4.02 15.04 -7.78
CA PHE A 234 -2.98 14.32 -8.50
C PHE A 234 -3.32 14.11 -9.98
N GLU A 235 -4.59 14.07 -10.39
CA GLU A 235 -4.95 13.95 -11.82
C GLU A 235 -4.37 15.11 -12.66
N GLU A 236 -4.26 16.31 -12.07
CA GLU A 236 -3.74 17.50 -12.73
C GLU A 236 -2.20 17.60 -12.66
N LYS A 237 -1.57 17.02 -11.63
CA LYS A 237 -0.11 17.04 -11.40
C LYS A 237 0.62 15.95 -12.20
N LYS A 238 0.57 16.06 -13.53
CA LYS A 238 1.05 15.06 -14.50
C LYS A 238 2.55 14.75 -14.44
N ASP A 239 3.36 15.59 -13.79
CA ASP A 239 4.80 15.37 -13.67
C ASP A 239 5.17 14.36 -12.58
N LEU A 240 4.27 14.12 -11.63
CA LEU A 240 4.50 13.24 -10.49
C LEU A 240 4.48 11.75 -10.86
N TYR A 241 3.78 11.37 -11.92
CA TYR A 241 3.64 9.98 -12.35
C TYR A 241 3.86 9.82 -13.86
N ASP A 242 4.05 8.58 -14.28
CA ASP A 242 4.06 8.22 -15.70
C ASP A 242 2.72 7.62 -16.13
N VAL A 243 2.04 6.95 -15.19
CA VAL A 243 0.77 6.26 -15.39
C VAL A 243 -0.19 6.60 -14.27
N TYR A 244 -1.40 7.04 -14.63
CA TYR A 244 -2.50 7.29 -13.71
C TYR A 244 -3.58 6.24 -13.92
N VAL A 245 -4.00 5.60 -12.84
CA VAL A 245 -5.05 4.57 -12.87
C VAL A 245 -6.26 5.11 -12.12
N ASP A 246 -7.38 5.21 -12.82
CA ASP A 246 -8.66 5.58 -12.23
C ASP A 246 -9.68 4.46 -12.50
N ASN A 247 -10.09 3.78 -11.44
CA ASN A 247 -10.85 2.54 -11.51
C ASN A 247 -10.11 1.47 -12.35
N GLN A 248 -10.59 1.15 -13.55
CA GLN A 248 -9.94 0.22 -14.50
C GLN A 248 -9.20 0.95 -15.62
N ASN A 249 -9.31 2.28 -15.70
CA ASN A 249 -8.77 3.08 -16.78
C ASN A 249 -7.29 3.38 -16.52
N VAL A 250 -6.42 2.82 -17.34
CA VAL A 250 -4.98 3.09 -17.32
C VAL A 250 -4.68 4.22 -18.30
N LYS A 251 -4.32 5.39 -17.77
CA LYS A 251 -4.03 6.61 -18.54
C LYS A 251 -2.54 6.94 -18.47
N THR A 252 -1.99 7.47 -19.55
CA THR A 252 -0.65 8.07 -19.56
C THR A 252 -0.63 9.34 -20.39
N TYR A 253 0.13 10.33 -19.94
CA TYR A 253 0.40 11.56 -20.67
C TYR A 253 1.76 11.53 -21.38
N ARG A 254 2.54 10.46 -21.20
CA ARG A 254 3.86 10.29 -21.83
C ARG A 254 3.68 9.66 -23.20
N ASP A 255 4.06 10.38 -24.27
CA ASP A 255 3.88 9.90 -25.66
C ASP A 255 4.53 8.54 -25.93
N GLY A 256 5.73 8.31 -25.37
CA GLY A 256 6.44 7.03 -25.50
C GLY A 256 5.73 5.84 -24.83
N LEU A 257 4.78 6.07 -23.92
CA LEU A 257 4.03 5.01 -23.24
C LEU A 257 2.66 4.74 -23.85
N LYS A 258 2.12 5.67 -24.66
CA LYS A 258 0.80 5.51 -25.31
C LYS A 258 0.67 4.22 -26.12
N PRO A 259 1.68 3.74 -26.88
CA PRO A 259 1.58 2.46 -27.59
C PRO A 259 1.39 1.27 -26.66
N LEU A 260 1.90 1.33 -25.43
CA LEU A 260 1.83 0.24 -24.46
C LEU A 260 0.43 0.07 -23.84
N LEU A 261 -0.42 1.10 -23.93
CA LEU A 261 -1.82 1.02 -23.50
C LEU A 261 -2.68 0.17 -24.43
N ARG A 262 -2.22 -0.10 -25.64
CA ARG A 262 -2.95 -0.96 -26.57
C ARG A 262 -2.87 -2.42 -26.11
N LEU A 263 -4.03 -3.06 -26.06
CA LEU A 263 -4.13 -4.50 -25.92
C LEU A 263 -3.92 -5.14 -27.30
N SER A 264 -3.12 -6.19 -27.35
CA SER A 264 -2.93 -6.96 -28.57
C SER A 264 -4.24 -7.69 -28.88
N THR A 265 -4.95 -7.29 -29.92
CA THR A 265 -6.05 -8.09 -30.44
C THR A 265 -5.44 -9.34 -31.05
N CYS A 266 -5.79 -10.52 -30.52
CA CYS A 266 -5.52 -11.76 -31.24
C CYS A 266 -6.22 -11.62 -32.60
N ARG A 267 -5.45 -11.56 -33.70
CA ARG A 267 -6.04 -11.66 -35.03
C ARG A 267 -6.78 -13.00 -35.07
N GLN A 268 -8.11 -12.96 -35.05
CA GLN A 268 -8.90 -14.06 -35.58
C GLN A 268 -8.52 -14.10 -37.06
N GLY A 269 -7.53 -14.93 -37.37
CA GLY A 269 -7.07 -15.15 -38.72
C GLY A 269 -8.27 -15.58 -39.55
N GLU A 270 -8.53 -14.80 -40.59
CA GLU A 270 -9.02 -15.20 -41.89
C GLU A 270 -8.97 -16.72 -42.10
N ILE A 271 -10.02 -17.43 -41.69
CA ILE A 271 -10.44 -18.65 -42.37
C ILE A 271 -11.46 -18.21 -43.41
N SER A 272 -10.99 -17.36 -44.33
CA SER A 272 -11.71 -16.99 -45.54
C SER A 272 -11.22 -17.93 -46.64
N GLN A 273 -12.03 -18.95 -46.91
CA GLN A 273 -12.12 -19.66 -48.19
C GLN A 273 -10.79 -20.01 -48.87
N ALA A 274 -10.29 -21.22 -48.60
CA ALA A 274 -9.58 -21.98 -49.61
C ALA A 274 -10.53 -23.07 -50.14
N HIS A 275 -10.65 -23.09 -51.47
CA HIS A 275 -11.51 -23.91 -52.32
C HIS A 275 -11.64 -25.38 -51.96
#